data_AF-A0A914SFN4-F1
#
_entry.id   AF-A0A914SFN4-F1
#
_cell.length_a   1.000
_cell.length_b   1.000
_cell.length_c   1.000
_cell.angle_alpha   90.00
_cell.angle_beta   90.00
_cell.angle_gamma   90.00
#
_symmetry.space_group_name_H-M   'P 1'
#
loop_
_entity.id
_entity.type
_entity.pdbx_description
1 polymer ?
#
loop_
_entity_poly.entity_id
_entity_poly.type
_entity_poly.pdbx_seq_one_letter_code
_entity_poly.pdbx_strand_id
1 'polypeptide(L)'
;MQLNDYPLDMQRCYIDYASYAYTTQDIVYHWKKERPIQIKDGLRQSLPSFLLSDVRTGNCTSVTNTGKPLHSCLRTIIELKREFSYYLLQLYIPSFMLVAVSWVSFW
;
A
#
# COMPACT_ATOMS: atom_id res chain seq x y z
N MET A 1 -3.82 -2.04 -7.33
CA MET A 1 -2.47 -2.64 -7.26
C MET A 1 -1.83 -2.48 -8.62
N GLN A 2 -0.57 -2.06 -8.69
CA GLN A 2 0.17 -1.86 -9.94
C GLN A 2 1.37 -2.81 -9.95
N LEU A 3 1.41 -3.76 -10.89
CA LEU A 3 2.37 -4.88 -10.87
C LEU A 3 3.46 -4.76 -11.94
N ASN A 4 3.68 -3.55 -12.48
CA ASN A 4 4.62 -3.34 -13.58
C ASN A 4 6.06 -3.72 -13.20
N ASP A 5 6.47 -3.42 -11.96
CA ASP A 5 7.82 -3.69 -11.46
C ASP A 5 7.88 -4.94 -10.58
N TYR A 6 7.01 -5.92 -10.80
CA TYR A 6 7.03 -7.17 -10.02
C TYR A 6 8.36 -7.92 -10.20
N PRO A 7 9.04 -8.39 -9.13
CA PRO A 7 8.67 -8.41 -7.70
C PRO A 7 9.27 -7.27 -6.85
N LEU A 8 9.82 -6.22 -7.48
CA LEU A 8 10.42 -5.04 -6.84
C LEU A 8 9.40 -3.89 -6.65
N ASP A 9 8.11 -4.22 -6.64
CA ASP A 9 7.02 -3.26 -6.62
C ASP A 9 6.75 -2.67 -5.21
N MET A 10 6.23 -1.44 -5.21
CA MET A 10 5.67 -0.78 -4.04
C MET A 10 4.18 -0.52 -4.24
N GLN A 11 3.36 -0.95 -3.29
CA GLN A 11 1.91 -0.80 -3.33
C GLN A 11 1.45 0.26 -2.35
N ARG A 12 0.53 1.11 -2.80
CA ARG A 12 -0.22 2.04 -1.95
C ARG A 12 -1.64 1.53 -1.80
N CYS A 13 -2.01 1.22 -0.56
CA CYS A 13 -3.36 0.81 -0.20
C CYS A 13 -4.06 1.97 0.51
N TYR A 14 -5.34 2.16 0.21
CA TYR A 14 -6.14 3.26 0.74
C TYR A 14 -7.28 2.70 1.59
N ILE A 15 -7.52 3.31 2.75
CA ILE A 15 -8.69 3.05 3.59
C ILE A 15 -9.44 4.36 3.73
N ASP A 16 -10.62 4.43 3.16
CA ASP A 16 -11.46 5.62 3.14
C ASP A 16 -12.55 5.52 4.20
N TYR A 17 -12.70 6.59 4.97
CA TYR A 17 -13.72 6.75 6.02
C TYR A 17 -14.54 8.00 5.70
N ALA A 18 -15.83 7.81 5.45
CA ALA A 18 -16.76 8.89 5.15
C ALA A 18 -18.13 8.60 5.75
N SER A 19 -18.93 9.65 5.89
CA SER A 19 -20.34 9.52 6.23
C SER A 19 -21.13 9.16 4.97
N TYR A 20 -22.04 8.21 5.09
CA TYR A 20 -22.90 7.80 3.99
C TYR A 20 -24.08 8.77 3.78
N ALA A 21 -24.75 9.17 4.87
CA ALA A 21 -25.99 9.93 4.81
C ALA A 21 -25.79 11.43 5.07
N TYR A 22 -24.83 11.78 5.93
CA TYR A 22 -24.64 13.16 6.39
C TYR A 22 -23.61 13.91 5.55
N THR A 23 -23.80 15.22 5.51
CA THR A 23 -23.04 16.13 4.66
C THR A 23 -22.05 16.93 5.51
N THR A 24 -21.16 17.73 4.90
CA THR A 24 -20.25 18.60 5.68
C THR A 24 -20.96 19.66 6.51
N GLN A 25 -22.25 19.91 6.29
CA GLN A 25 -23.04 20.81 7.13
C GLN A 25 -23.40 20.16 8.47
N ASP A 26 -23.55 18.84 8.48
CA ASP A 26 -23.95 18.07 9.67
C ASP A 26 -22.74 17.44 10.37
N ILE A 27 -21.76 16.95 9.61
CA ILE A 27 -20.60 16.25 10.14
C ILE A 27 -19.30 16.57 9.37
N VAL A 28 -18.25 16.87 10.13
CA VAL A 28 -16.90 17.05 9.61
C VAL A 28 -15.94 16.14 10.39
N TYR A 29 -15.21 15.30 9.65
CA TYR A 29 -14.21 14.42 10.22
C TYR A 29 -12.85 15.12 10.26
N HIS A 30 -12.16 14.96 11.37
CA HIS A 30 -10.79 15.43 11.54
C HIS A 30 -9.93 14.32 12.13
N TRP A 31 -8.69 14.21 11.62
CA TRP A 31 -7.69 13.38 12.24
C TRP A 31 -7.32 13.91 13.64
N LYS A 32 -7.05 12.99 14.57
CA LYS A 32 -6.49 13.35 15.86
C LYS A 32 -5.12 14.01 15.65
N LYS A 33 -4.86 15.12 16.35
CA LYS A 33 -3.59 15.88 16.25
C LYS A 33 -2.37 15.02 16.56
N GLU A 34 -2.49 14.16 17.56
CA GLU A 34 -1.42 13.25 17.98
C GLU A 34 -1.77 11.81 17.71
N ARG A 35 -0.86 11.09 17.03
CA ARG A 35 -0.96 9.66 16.71
C ARG A 35 -2.36 9.28 16.16
N PRO A 36 -2.77 9.82 15.01
CA PRO A 36 -4.07 9.52 14.41
C PRO A 36 -4.22 8.04 14.04
N ILE A 37 -3.11 7.37 13.75
CA ILE A 37 -3.08 5.94 13.43
C ILE A 37 -2.14 5.26 14.43
N GLN A 38 -2.60 4.14 14.98
CA GLN A 38 -1.81 3.28 15.87
C GLN A 38 -1.63 1.93 15.17
N ILE A 39 -0.38 1.52 15.05
CA ILE A 39 -0.01 0.25 14.44
C ILE A 39 0.26 -0.72 15.58
N LYS A 40 -0.37 -1.90 15.54
CA LYS A 40 -0.14 -2.95 16.55
C LYS A 40 1.28 -3.51 16.43
N ASP A 41 1.94 -3.69 17.57
CA ASP A 41 3.22 -4.41 17.63
C ASP A 41 3.03 -5.83 17.08
N GLY A 42 3.83 -6.19 16.08
CA GLY A 42 3.71 -7.47 15.36
C GLY A 42 2.98 -7.40 14.01
N LEU A 43 2.37 -6.27 13.63
CA LEU A 43 1.71 -6.15 12.31
C LEU A 43 2.72 -6.42 11.17
N ARG A 44 3.96 -5.92 11.32
CA ARG A 44 5.04 -6.17 10.34
C ARG A 44 5.35 -7.65 10.14
N GLN A 45 5.27 -8.45 11.20
CA GLN A 45 5.49 -9.90 11.14
C GLN A 45 4.26 -10.65 10.60
N SER A 46 3.06 -10.07 10.67
CA SER A 46 1.83 -10.71 10.17
C SER A 46 1.68 -10.67 8.65
N LEU A 47 2.43 -9.81 7.95
CA LEU A 47 2.44 -9.76 6.50
C LEU A 47 3.61 -10.60 5.95
N PRO A 48 3.35 -11.82 5.41
CA PRO A 48 4.44 -12.71 4.98
C PRO A 48 5.12 -12.27 3.69
N SER A 49 4.42 -11.53 2.82
CA SER A 49 4.94 -11.13 1.49
C SER A 49 5.31 -9.66 1.37
N PHE A 50 4.97 -8.84 2.37
CA PHE A 50 5.13 -7.39 2.31
C PHE A 50 5.62 -6.82 3.63
N LEU A 51 6.55 -5.87 3.55
CA LEU A 51 6.95 -5.03 4.65
C LEU A 51 6.10 -3.77 4.67
N LEU A 52 5.55 -3.44 5.85
CA LEU A 52 4.93 -2.14 6.07
C LEU A 52 6.00 -1.05 6.13
N SER A 53 6.08 -0.25 5.07
CA SER A 53 7.08 0.81 4.89
C SER A 53 6.67 2.09 5.61
N ASP A 54 5.51 2.64 5.26
CA ASP A 54 5.02 3.91 5.80
C ASP A 54 3.49 3.90 5.93
N VAL A 55 2.97 4.74 6.82
CA VAL A 55 1.53 4.96 7.01
C VAL A 55 1.27 6.46 7.11
N ARG A 56 0.46 6.98 6.18
CA ARG A 56 0.12 8.39 6.10
C ARG A 56 -1.37 8.61 6.28
N THR A 57 -1.71 9.78 6.81
CA THR A 57 -3.09 10.28 6.88
C THR A 57 -3.30 11.35 5.81
N GLY A 58 -4.43 11.29 5.13
CA GLY A 58 -4.90 12.28 4.19
C GLY A 58 -6.40 12.52 4.30
N ASN A 59 -6.90 13.46 3.51
CA ASN A 59 -8.33 13.72 3.37
C ASN A 59 -8.75 13.40 1.92
N CYS A 60 -9.95 12.87 1.77
CA CYS A 60 -10.55 12.47 0.50
C CYS A 60 -11.88 13.17 0.25
N THR A 61 -12.14 14.27 0.98
CA THR A 61 -13.38 15.04 0.91
C THR A 61 -13.67 15.41 -0.54
N SER A 62 -14.79 14.89 -1.05
CA SER A 62 -15.15 14.99 -2.47
C SER A 62 -16.59 15.47 -2.63
N VAL A 63 -16.86 16.04 -3.81
CA VAL A 63 -18.19 16.48 -4.22
C VAL A 63 -18.82 15.37 -5.06
N THR A 64 -19.97 14.88 -4.64
CA THR A 64 -20.76 13.89 -5.39
C THR A 64 -21.78 14.58 -6.29
N ASN A 65 -22.08 13.96 -7.43
CA ASN A 65 -22.95 14.50 -8.49
C ASN A 65 -24.45 14.58 -8.12
N THR A 66 -24.85 14.15 -6.92
CA THR A 66 -26.26 14.06 -6.48
C THR A 66 -26.89 15.39 -6.05
N GLY A 67 -26.36 16.53 -6.49
CA GLY A 67 -27.05 17.83 -6.34
C GLY A 67 -26.84 18.59 -5.02
N LYS A 68 -25.82 18.22 -4.21
CA LYS A 68 -25.22 18.83 -2.98
C LYS A 68 -25.21 17.83 -1.81
N PRO A 69 -24.31 17.90 -0.82
CA PRO A 69 -23.15 18.78 -0.59
C PRO A 69 -21.80 18.01 -0.56
N LEU A 70 -20.71 18.72 -0.23
CA LEU A 70 -19.40 18.14 0.06
C LEU A 70 -19.53 17.06 1.15
N HIS A 71 -18.95 15.87 0.98
CA HIS A 71 -18.90 14.84 2.03
C HIS A 71 -17.50 14.78 2.63
N SER A 72 -17.42 14.97 3.95
CA SER A 72 -16.14 14.87 4.66
C SER A 72 -15.64 13.44 4.59
N CYS A 73 -14.39 13.26 4.15
CA CYS A 73 -13.78 11.95 3.99
C CYS A 73 -12.33 11.98 4.48
N LEU A 74 -11.96 10.99 5.29
CA LEU A 74 -10.60 10.74 5.76
C LEU A 74 -10.03 9.54 5.02
N ARG A 75 -8.76 9.62 4.62
CA ARG A 75 -8.06 8.57 3.91
C ARG A 75 -6.81 8.17 4.66
N THR A 76 -6.69 6.91 5.04
CA THR A 76 -5.42 6.33 5.46
C THR A 76 -4.71 5.76 4.24
N ILE A 77 -3.43 6.07 4.09
CA ILE A 77 -2.57 5.59 3.02
C ILE A 77 -1.53 4.67 3.65
N ILE A 78 -1.52 3.42 3.23
CA ILE A 78 -0.60 2.39 3.72
C ILE A 78 0.36 2.06 2.57
N GLU A 79 1.66 2.27 2.79
CA GLU A 79 2.70 1.92 1.83
C GLU A 79 3.30 0.55 2.18
N LEU A 80 3.12 -0.40 1.27
CA LEU A 80 3.59 -1.77 1.39
C LEU A 80 4.69 -2.01 0.37
N LYS A 81 5.86 -2.44 0.83
CA LYS A 81 6.98 -2.85 -0.02
C LYS A 81 7.05 -4.37 -0.06
N ARG A 82 7.21 -4.97 -1.25
CA ARG A 82 7.34 -6.43 -1.35
C ARG A 82 8.67 -6.90 -0.76
N GLU A 83 8.65 -8.01 -0.03
CA GLU A 83 9.86 -8.70 0.42
C GLU A 83 10.57 -9.36 -0.77
N PHE A 84 11.70 -8.79 -1.18
CA PHE A 84 12.44 -9.21 -2.38
C PHE A 84 13.36 -10.42 -2.14
N SER A 85 13.79 -10.64 -0.89
CA SER A 85 14.80 -11.64 -0.52
C SER A 85 14.46 -13.06 -1.00
N TYR A 86 13.18 -13.43 -0.95
CA TYR A 86 12.69 -14.71 -1.43
C TYR A 86 12.85 -14.87 -2.96
N TYR A 87 12.46 -13.85 -3.73
CA TYR A 87 12.57 -13.85 -5.18
C TYR A 87 14.02 -13.88 -5.64
N LEU A 88 14.91 -13.17 -4.92
CA LEU A 88 16.34 -13.21 -5.20
C LEU A 88 16.88 -14.65 -5.13
N LEU A 89 16.62 -15.34 -4.02
CA LEU A 89 17.17 -16.67 -3.77
C LEU A 89 16.53 -17.75 -4.65
N GLN A 90 15.22 -17.71 -4.86
CA GLN A 90 14.50 -18.80 -5.52
C GLN A 90 14.30 -18.60 -7.03
N LEU A 91 14.41 -17.37 -7.54
CA LEU A 91 14.24 -17.08 -8.96
C LEU A 91 15.53 -16.53 -9.60
N TYR A 92 16.04 -15.39 -9.12
CA TYR A 92 17.14 -14.70 -9.80
C TYR A 92 18.45 -15.49 -9.78
N ILE A 93 18.85 -16.04 -8.62
CA ILE A 93 20.07 -16.86 -8.50
C ILE A 93 20.04 -18.10 -9.40
N PRO A 94 19.01 -18.98 -9.34
CA PRO A 94 19.00 -20.18 -10.18
C PRO A 94 18.91 -19.83 -11.67
N SER A 95 18.13 -18.81 -12.07
CA SER A 95 18.09 -18.38 -13.47
C SER A 95 19.45 -17.88 -13.95
N PHE A 96 20.17 -17.11 -13.14
CA PHE A 96 21.53 -16.66 -13.49
C PHE A 96 22.51 -17.83 -13.63
N MET A 97 22.47 -18.80 -12.71
CA MET A 97 23.29 -20.01 -12.80
C MET A 97 23.00 -20.82 -14.06
N LEU A 98 21.72 -20.96 -14.44
CA LEU A 98 21.33 -21.67 -15.68
C LEU A 98 21.87 -20.97 -16.93
N VAL A 99 21.82 -19.64 -16.98
CA VAL A 99 22.40 -18.86 -18.10
C VAL A 99 23.92 -18.99 -18.12
N ALA A 100 24.59 -18.98 -16.97
CA ALA A 100 26.04 -19.19 -16.92
C ALA A 100 26.45 -20.58 -17.42
N VAL A 101 25.71 -21.63 -17.04
CA VAL A 101 25.96 -23.01 -17.51
C VAL A 101 25.74 -23.14 -19.02
N SER A 102 24.75 -22.45 -19.59
CA SER A 102 24.52 -22.49 -21.05
C SER A 102 25.66 -21.85 -21.84
N TRP A 103 26.37 -20.87 -21.26
CA TRP A 103 27.55 -20.26 -21.88
C TRP A 103 28.75 -21.21 -21.95
N VAL A 104 28.88 -22.13 -21.00
CA VAL A 104 29.96 -23.13 -21.01
C VAL A 104 29.86 -24.03 -22.25
N SER A 105 28.66 -24.26 -22.79
CA SER A 105 28.48 -25.06 -24.01
C SER A 105 28.97 -24.39 -25.30
N PHE A 106 29.28 -23.08 -25.28
CA PHE A 106 29.84 -22.37 -26.43
C PHE A 106 31.38 -22.41 -26.48
N TRP A 107 32.03 -22.95 -25.44
CA TRP A 107 33.49 -23.14 -25.37
C TRP A 107 33.84 -24.61 -25.57
#